data_AF-A0A6V7HQJ2-F1
#
_entry.id   AF-A0A6V7HQJ2-F1
#
_cell.length_a   1.000
_cell.length_b   1.000
_cell.length_c   1.000
_cell.angle_alpha   90.00
_cell.angle_beta   90.00
_cell.angle_gamma   90.00
#
_symmetry.space_group_name_H-M   'P 1'
#
loop_
_entity.id
_entity.type
_entity.pdbx_description
1 polymer ?
#
loop_
_entity_poly.entity_id
_entity_poly.type
_entity_poly.pdbx_seq_one_letter_code
_entity_poly.pdbx_strand_id
1 'polypeptide(L)' 'MVAKSVAFTLLAVFLVEVYGHGKVIDPMHRGGAWRLGFNTPENYNDNEMFCGGFG' A
#
# COMPACT_ATOMS: atom_id res chain seq x y z
N MET A 1 -5.15 37.05 11.44
CA MET A 1 -3.99 36.16 11.71
C MET A 1 -4.42 34.72 11.89
N VAL A 2 -5.42 34.42 12.72
CA VAL A 2 -5.96 33.06 12.96
C VAL A 2 -6.34 32.29 11.68
N ALA A 3 -7.05 32.91 10.73
CA ALA A 3 -7.50 32.24 9.51
C ALA A 3 -6.35 31.75 8.61
N LYS A 4 -5.22 32.46 8.58
CA LYS A 4 -4.03 32.06 7.79
C LYS A 4 -3.33 30.86 8.42
N SER A 5 -3.27 30.82 9.74
CA SER A 5 -2.71 29.69 10.50
C SER A 5 -3.55 28.44 10.31
N VAL A 6 -4.89 28.53 10.36
CA VAL A 6 -5.79 27.40 10.09
C VAL A 6 -5.63 26.87 8.67
N ALA A 7 -5.58 27.75 7.66
CA ALA A 7 -5.38 27.35 6.27
C ALA A 7 -4.03 26.63 6.06
N PHE A 8 -2.97 27.12 6.70
CA PHE A 8 -1.64 26.50 6.63
C PHE A 8 -1.62 25.11 7.29
N THR A 9 -2.24 24.96 8.46
CA THR A 9 -2.33 23.66 9.14
C THR A 9 -3.13 22.64 8.32
N LEU A 10 -4.25 23.03 7.71
CA LEU A 10 -5.04 22.13 6.86
C LEU A 10 -4.24 21.69 5.63
N LEU A 11 -3.54 22.62 4.97
CA LEU A 11 -2.68 22.29 3.83
C LEU A 11 -1.58 21.29 4.22
N ALA A 12 -0.97 21.45 5.40
CA ALA A 12 0.08 20.55 5.88
C ALA A 12 -0.41 19.11 6.11
N VAL A 13 -1.68 18.92 6.53
CA VAL A 13 -2.27 17.59 6.74
C VAL A 13 -2.45 16.84 5.42
N PHE A 14 -2.78 17.51 4.32
CA PHE A 14 -2.98 16.88 3.02
C PHE A 14 -1.68 16.54 2.27
N LEU A 15 -0.52 17.00 2.74
CA LEU A 15 0.77 16.75 2.07
C LEU A 15 1.33 15.34 2.34
N VAL A 16 0.81 14.60 3.33
CA VAL A 16 1.37 13.31 3.75
C VAL A 16 0.26 12.28 3.97
N GLU A 17 -0.40 11.84 2.89
CA GLU A 17 -1.16 10.58 2.91
C GLU A 17 -0.27 9.44 2.43
N VAL A 18 -0.22 8.34 3.20
CA VAL A 18 0.51 7.12 2.86
C VAL A 18 -0.48 5.97 2.75
N TYR A 19 -0.61 5.42 1.55
CA TYR A 19 -1.43 4.22 1.28
C TYR A 19 -0.56 2.97 1.43
N GLY A 20 -0.37 2.52 2.66
CA GLY A 20 0.48 1.37 2.98
C GLY A 20 -0.19 0.03 2.63
N HIS A 21 0.40 -0.72 1.70
CA HIS A 21 0.06 -2.11 1.41
C HIS A 21 1.22 -3.05 1.77
N GLY A 22 0.91 -4.29 2.15
CA GLY A 22 1.89 -5.24 2.67
C GLY A 22 1.74 -6.64 2.07
N LYS A 23 2.84 -7.39 2.02
CA LYS A 23 2.87 -8.81 1.66
C LYS A 23 3.83 -9.59 2.55
N VAL A 24 3.60 -10.89 2.67
CA VAL A 24 4.50 -11.80 3.39
C VAL A 24 5.65 -12.22 2.47
N ILE A 25 6.88 -11.90 2.88
CA ILE A 25 8.12 -12.21 2.16
C ILE A 25 8.82 -13.46 2.71
N ASP A 26 8.73 -13.69 4.02
CA ASP A 26 9.35 -14.84 4.67
C ASP A 26 8.36 -15.53 5.64
N PRO A 27 7.89 -16.75 5.32
CA PRO A 27 8.06 -17.43 4.04
C PRO A 27 7.25 -16.72 2.93
N MET A 28 7.76 -16.75 1.68
CA MET A 28 7.11 -16.05 0.58
C MET A 28 5.68 -16.56 0.36
N HIS A 29 4.70 -15.66 0.34
CA HIS A 29 3.32 -16.07 0.06
C HIS A 29 3.17 -16.57 -1.39
N ARG A 30 2.21 -17.46 -1.63
CA ARG A 30 1.99 -18.11 -2.93
C ARG A 30 1.78 -17.14 -4.10
N GLY A 31 1.11 -16.01 -3.88
CA GLY A 31 0.83 -15.03 -4.94
C GLY A 31 2.07 -14.26 -5.38
N GLY A 32 3.12 -14.20 -4.57
CA GLY A 32 4.37 -13.51 -4.89
C GLY A 32 5.52 -14.47 -5.19
N ALA A 33 5.28 -15.79 -5.19
CA ALA A 33 6.31 -16.80 -5.45
C ALA A 33 7.06 -16.58 -6.78
N TRP A 34 6.39 -16.03 -7.79
CA TRP A 34 7.02 -15.65 -9.06
C TRP A 34 8.22 -14.72 -8.90
N ARG A 35 8.24 -13.86 -7.86
CA ARG A 35 9.37 -12.96 -7.56
C ARG A 35 10.64 -13.69 -7.12
N LEU A 36 10.51 -14.95 -6.71
CA LEU A 36 11.64 -15.83 -6.38
C LEU A 36 12.00 -16.80 -7.52
N GLY A 37 11.38 -16.66 -8.70
CA GLY A 37 11.64 -17.51 -9.86
C GLY A 37 10.88 -18.84 -9.87
N PHE A 38 9.90 -19.04 -9.00
CA PHE A 38 9.01 -20.20 -9.09
C PHE A 38 8.13 -20.12 -10.35
N ASN A 39 7.84 -21.28 -10.96
CA ASN A 39 6.95 -21.39 -12.11
C ASN A 39 5.47 -21.23 -11.69
N THR A 40 5.08 -20.01 -11.34
CA THR A 40 3.72 -19.60 -10.96
C THR A 40 3.31 -18.36 -11.77
N PRO A 41 2.01 -18.16 -12.06
CA PRO A 41 1.55 -16.95 -12.71
C PRO A 41 2.00 -15.68 -11.95
N GLU A 42 2.39 -14.65 -12.68
CA GLU A 42 2.76 -13.37 -12.11
C GLU A 42 1.53 -12.67 -11.55
N ASN A 43 1.57 -12.30 -10.27
CA ASN A 43 0.60 -11.43 -9.64
C ASN A 43 1.30 -10.14 -9.20
N TYR A 44 1.08 -9.06 -9.94
CA TYR A 44 1.64 -7.75 -9.60
C TYR A 44 0.96 -7.10 -8.39
N ASN A 45 -0.23 -7.59 -8.04
CA ASN A 45 -1.06 -7.12 -6.93
C ASN A 45 -0.91 -8.00 -5.68
N ASP A 46 0.28 -8.58 -5.50
CA ASP A 46 0.59 -9.55 -4.45
C ASP A 46 0.58 -8.96 -3.02
N ASN A 47 0.61 -7.63 -2.95
CA ASN A 47 0.46 -6.79 -1.76
C ASN A 47 -1.00 -6.42 -1.40
N GLU A 48 -1.98 -6.84 -2.22
CA GLU A 48 -3.41 -6.48 -2.07
C GLU A 48 -4.29 -7.70 -1.73
N MET A 49 -3.72 -8.71 -1.07
CA MET A 49 -4.42 -9.93 -0.66
C MET A 49 -5.26 -9.74 0.62
N PHE A 50 -6.12 -8.71 0.63
CA PHE A 50 -6.92 -8.26 1.78
C PHE A 50 -8.28 -8.99 1.91
N CYS A 51 -8.32 -10.30 1.64
CA CYS A 51 -9.55 -11.13 1.69
C CYS A 51 -10.67 -10.70 0.72
N GLY A 52 -10.36 -9.96 -0.34
CA GLY A 52 -11.31 -9.62 -1.39
C GLY A 52 -11.99 -8.24 -1.30
N GLY A 53 -11.56 -7.31 -0.42
CA GLY A 53 -12.00 -5.91 -0.50
C GLY A 53 -11.02 -4.85 0.02
N PHE A 54 -10.95 -3.65 -0.57
CA PHE A 54 -12.12 -2.96 -1.13
C PHE A 54 -11.98 -2.64 -2.63
N GLY A 55 -12.92 -3.15 -3.44
CA GLY A 55 -13.25 -2.53 -4.72
C GLY A 55 -14.02 -1.23 -4.54
#